data_AF-A0A1F7FH24-F1
#
_entry.id   AF-A0A1F7FH24-F1
#
_cell.length_a   1.000
_cell.length_b   1.000
_cell.length_c   1.000
_cell.angle_alpha   90.00
_cell.angle_beta   90.00
_cell.angle_gamma   90.00
#
_symmetry.space_group_name_H-M   'P 1'
#
loop_
_entity.id
_entity.type
_entity.pdbx_description
1 polymer ?
#
loop_
_entity_poly.entity_id
_entity_poly.type
_entity_poly.pdbx_seq_one_letter_code
_entity_poly.pdbx_strand_id
1 'polypeptide(L)'
;MRIILDTNVLVSGIFFKGPPFRILETWKQSKIKIVASNSILEEYTRTIHRLSHQFPAIDVSDFWDLLTVKAEIVAEIVLLKPISRDKSDDKFLACALSSKVSIIVSGDDDPFISSSF
;
A
#
# COMPACT_ATOMS: atom_id res chain seq x y z
N MET A 1 -7.51 -13.12 1.80
CA MET A 1 -7.73 -12.13 0.71
C MET A 1 -6.45 -11.31 0.52
N ARG A 2 -6.03 -11.05 -0.72
CA ARG A 2 -4.83 -10.25 -1.05
C ARG A 2 -5.27 -8.88 -1.52
N ILE A 3 -4.62 -7.83 -1.01
CA ILE A 3 -4.91 -6.44 -1.37
C ILE A 3 -3.61 -5.68 -1.59
N ILE A 4 -3.65 -4.67 -2.44
CA ILE A 4 -2.62 -3.63 -2.54
C ILE A 4 -3.17 -2.40 -1.84
N LEU A 5 -2.36 -1.76 -1.00
CA LEU A 5 -2.75 -0.52 -0.35
C LEU A 5 -2.11 0.64 -1.08
N ASP A 6 -2.88 1.70 -1.28
CA ASP A 6 -2.31 3.00 -1.57
C ASP A 6 -1.53 3.54 -0.35
N THR A 7 -0.53 4.38 -0.62
CA THR A 7 0.32 4.97 0.42
C THR A 7 -0.48 5.83 1.39
N ASN A 8 -1.43 6.64 0.92
CA ASN A 8 -2.25 7.50 1.76
C ASN A 8 -3.12 6.67 2.72
N VAL A 9 -3.65 5.53 2.26
CA VAL A 9 -4.40 4.59 3.12
C VAL A 9 -3.47 3.99 4.17
N LEU A 10 -2.29 3.52 3.75
CA LEU A 10 -1.31 2.94 4.67
C LEU A 10 -0.93 3.91 5.78
N VAL A 11 -0.47 5.11 5.42
CA VAL A 11 -0.03 6.11 6.40
C VAL A 11 -1.19 6.61 7.23
N SER A 12 -2.39 6.71 6.66
CA SER A 12 -3.59 7.04 7.44
C SER A 12 -3.89 6.00 8.51
N GLY A 13 -3.64 4.72 8.22
CA GLY A 13 -3.80 3.65 9.20
C GLY A 13 -2.72 3.62 10.28
N ILE A 14 -1.51 4.11 9.98
CA ILE A 14 -0.40 4.18 10.95
C ILE A 14 -0.56 5.39 11.88
N PHE A 15 -0.79 6.57 11.31
CA PHE A 15 -0.70 7.85 12.03
C PHE A 15 -2.05 8.37 12.56
N PHE A 16 -3.18 7.87 12.04
CA PHE A 16 -4.50 8.35 12.41
C PHE A 16 -5.46 7.20 12.75
N LYS A 17 -6.62 7.55 13.32
CA LYS A 17 -7.73 6.61 13.56
C LYS A 17 -8.75 6.73 12.43
N GLY A 18 -9.44 5.63 12.10
CA GLY A 18 -10.48 5.61 11.07
C GLY A 18 -10.58 4.29 10.32
N PRO A 19 -11.26 4.25 9.16
CA PRO A 19 -11.35 3.06 8.32
C PRO A 19 -9.98 2.46 7.94
N PRO A 20 -8.95 3.25 7.54
CA PRO A 20 -7.62 2.70 7.23
C PRO A 20 -6.94 2.00 8.41
N PHE A 21 -7.14 2.50 9.64
CA PHE A 21 -6.63 1.86 10.86
C PHE A 21 -7.20 0.45 11.02
N ARG A 22 -8.49 0.25 10.75
CA ARG A 22 -9.15 -1.07 10.82
C ARG A 22 -8.63 -2.05 9.76
N ILE A 23 -8.21 -1.54 8.59
CA ILE A 23 -7.55 -2.35 7.56
C ILE A 23 -6.24 -2.90 8.11
N LEU A 24 -5.41 -2.04 8.72
CA LEU A 24 -4.15 -2.49 9.33
C LEU A 24 -4.38 -3.45 10.49
N GLU A 25 -5.41 -3.27 11.32
CA GLU A 25 -5.76 -4.26 12.36
C GLU A 25 -6.13 -5.62 11.78
N THR A 26 -6.89 -5.62 10.69
CA THR A 26 -7.28 -6.86 9.99
C THR A 26 -6.07 -7.56 9.38
N TRP A 27 -5.12 -6.79 8.83
CA TRP A 27 -3.84 -7.31 8.34
C TRP A 27 -2.96 -7.85 9.48
N LYS A 28 -2.88 -7.13 10.61
CA LYS A 28 -2.20 -7.59 11.83
C LYS A 28 -2.76 -8.91 12.34
N GLN A 29 -4.07 -9.15 12.19
CA GLN A 29 -4.74 -10.42 12.52
C GLN A 29 -4.60 -11.49 11.43
N SER A 30 -3.80 -11.25 10.39
CA SER A 30 -3.58 -12.17 9.25
C SER A 30 -4.86 -12.54 8.48
N LYS A 31 -5.93 -11.74 8.58
CA LYS A 31 -7.20 -11.97 7.84
C LYS A 31 -7.12 -11.50 6.38
N ILE A 32 -6.24 -10.55 6.12
CA ILE A 32 -5.87 -10.06 4.79
C ILE A 32 -4.35 -10.06 4.65
N LYS A 33 -3.86 -10.05 3.41
CA LYS A 33 -2.44 -9.96 3.08
C LYS A 33 -2.19 -8.73 2.22
N ILE A 34 -1.29 -7.87 2.67
CA ILE A 34 -0.81 -6.73 1.88
C ILE A 34 0.19 -7.26 0.86
N VAL A 35 0.02 -6.86 -0.40
CA VAL A 35 0.93 -7.14 -1.51
C VAL A 35 1.55 -5.82 -1.95
N ALA A 36 2.87 -5.81 -2.17
CA ALA A 36 3.60 -4.62 -2.59
C ALA A 36 4.78 -4.98 -3.51
N SER A 37 5.13 -4.09 -4.43
CA SER A 37 6.39 -4.11 -5.19
C SER A 37 7.46 -3.29 -4.49
N ASN A 38 8.70 -3.36 -4.97
CA ASN A 38 9.81 -2.53 -4.47
C ASN A 38 9.49 -1.02 -4.57
N SER A 39 8.96 -0.56 -5.70
CA SER A 39 8.54 0.84 -5.87
C SER A 39 7.44 1.32 -4.90
N ILE A 40 6.55 0.42 -4.47
CA ILE A 40 5.56 0.73 -3.43
C ILE A 40 6.23 0.82 -2.06
N LEU A 41 7.16 -0.10 -1.74
CA LEU A 41 7.91 -0.04 -0.48
C LEU A 41 8.75 1.23 -0.36
N GLU A 42 9.36 1.70 -1.46
CA GLU A 42 10.09 2.97 -1.49
C GLU A 42 9.18 4.17 -1.21
N GLU A 43 7.97 4.16 -1.76
CA GLU A 43 6.95 5.18 -1.51
C GLU A 43 6.51 5.20 -0.04
N TYR A 44 6.26 4.03 0.53
CA TYR A 44 5.94 3.87 1.95
C TYR A 44 7.06 4.41 2.83
N THR A 45 8.29 4.00 2.56
CA THR A 45 9.47 4.41 3.33
C THR A 45 9.63 5.92 3.32
N ARG A 46 9.55 6.54 2.14
CA ARG A 46 9.68 8.00 2.01
C ARG A 46 8.58 8.74 2.76
N THR A 47 7.33 8.28 2.64
CA THR A 47 6.18 8.98 3.22
C THR A 47 6.11 8.79 4.74
N ILE A 48 6.35 7.57 5.23
CA ILE A 48 6.44 7.28 6.66
C ILE A 48 7.58 8.09 7.28
N HIS A 49 8.77 8.09 6.67
CA HIS A 49 9.90 8.88 7.17
C HIS A 49 9.53 10.37 7.31
N ARG A 50 8.91 10.96 6.29
CA ARG A 50 8.44 12.36 6.36
C ARG A 50 7.43 12.60 7.48
N LEU A 51 6.48 11.69 7.68
CA LEU A 51 5.44 11.82 8.70
C LEU A 51 5.96 11.56 10.11
N SER A 52 6.89 10.63 10.30
CA SER A 52 7.53 10.39 11.60
C SER A 52 8.25 11.63 12.14
N HIS A 53 8.76 12.51 11.27
CA HIS A 53 9.30 13.81 11.70
C HIS A 53 8.22 14.77 12.22
N GLN A 54 7.00 14.69 11.69
CA GLN A 54 5.87 15.50 12.13
C GLN A 54 5.18 14.94 13.37
N PHE A 55 5.23 13.61 13.54
CA PHE A 55 4.60 12.87 14.63
C PHE A 55 5.62 11.98 15.36
N PRO A 56 6.61 12.56 16.06
CA PRO A 56 7.72 11.81 16.67
C PRO A 56 7.29 10.88 17.82
N ALA A 57 6.10 11.07 18.37
CA ALA A 57 5.54 10.20 19.41
C ALA A 57 4.98 8.87 18.87
N ILE A 58 4.85 8.72 17.54
CA ILE A 58 4.32 7.51 16.92
C ILE A 58 5.50 6.61 16.53
N ASP A 59 5.58 5.45 17.17
CA ASP A 59 6.55 4.42 16.84
C ASP A 59 6.10 3.62 15.62
N VAL A 60 6.96 3.55 14.61
CA VAL A 60 6.73 2.83 13.35
C VAL A 60 7.58 1.57 13.23
N SER A 61 8.42 1.25 14.23
CA SER A 61 9.26 0.04 14.24
C SER A 61 8.42 -1.23 14.14
N ASP A 62 7.39 -1.36 14.97
CA ASP A 62 6.42 -2.45 14.94
C ASP A 62 5.79 -2.64 13.54
N PHE A 63 5.56 -1.55 12.82
CA PHE A 63 5.01 -1.61 11.47
C PHE A 63 6.01 -2.24 10.49
N TRP A 64 7.29 -1.85 10.56
CA TRP A 64 8.33 -2.41 9.69
C TRP A 64 8.58 -3.89 9.97
N ASP A 65 8.58 -4.30 11.23
CA ASP A 65 8.71 -5.70 11.63
C ASP A 65 7.53 -6.52 11.08
N LEU A 66 6.30 -6.02 11.24
CA LEU A 66 5.12 -6.66 10.69
C LEU A 66 5.12 -6.69 9.16
N LEU A 67 5.59 -5.63 8.50
CA LEU A 67 5.67 -5.57 7.04
C LEU A 67 6.62 -6.65 6.52
N THR A 68 7.78 -6.80 7.15
CA THR A 68 8.79 -7.81 6.82
C THR A 68 8.25 -9.23 6.94
N VAL A 69 7.42 -9.49 7.95
CA VAL A 69 6.91 -10.84 8.24
C VAL A 69 5.61 -11.16 7.49
N LYS A 70 4.73 -10.16 7.29
CA LYS A 70 3.34 -10.37 6.85
C LYS A 70 3.01 -9.82 5.47
N ALA A 71 3.85 -8.99 4.87
CA ALA A 71 3.64 -8.54 3.50
C ALA A 71 4.08 -9.60 2.48
N GLU A 72 3.43 -9.58 1.32
CA GLU A 72 3.91 -10.28 0.13
C GLU A 72 4.64 -9.29 -0.77
N ILE A 73 5.96 -9.45 -0.89
CA ILE A 73 6.74 -8.62 -1.80
C ILE A 73 6.85 -9.33 -3.14
N VAL A 74 6.40 -8.66 -4.20
CA VAL A 74 6.37 -9.21 -5.56
C VAL A 74 7.38 -8.49 -6.46
N ALA A 75 7.82 -9.19 -7.50
CA ALA A 75 8.64 -8.59 -8.53
C ALA A 75 7.89 -7.44 -9.22
N GLU A 76 8.63 -6.37 -9.50
CA GLU A 76 8.14 -5.24 -10.27
C GLU A 76 8.12 -5.58 -11.76
N ILE A 77 7.11 -5.10 -12.47
CA ILE A 77 7.05 -5.16 -13.93
C ILE A 77 7.20 -3.76 -14.50
N VAL A 78 7.90 -3.66 -15.63
CA VAL A 78 8.04 -2.40 -16.35
C VAL A 78 6.82 -2.22 -17.23
N LEU A 79 6.04 -1.16 -16.99
CA LEU A 79 4.97 -0.76 -17.89
C LEU A 79 5.57 -0.10 -19.13
N LEU A 80 5.20 -0.59 -20.32
CA LEU A 80 5.70 -0.04 -21.59
C LEU A 80 5.11 1.35 -21.89
N LYS A 81 3.95 1.67 -21.30
CA LYS A 81 3.24 2.94 -21.42
C LYS A 81 2.51 3.23 -20.11
N PRO A 82 2.29 4.50 -19.75
CA PRO A 82 1.44 4.85 -18.62
C PRO A 82 0.03 4.26 -18.80
N ILE A 83 -0.53 3.72 -17.72
CA ILE A 83 -1.88 3.13 -17.71
C ILE A 83 -2.85 4.09 -17.01
N SER A 84 -2.44 4.68 -15.90
CA SER A 84 -3.21 5.67 -15.16
C SER A 84 -3.05 7.08 -15.75
N ARG A 85 -4.05 7.93 -15.48
CA ARG A 85 -3.96 9.38 -15.75
C ARG A 85 -2.94 10.04 -14.84
N ASP A 86 -2.82 9.57 -13.59
CA ASP A 86 -1.73 9.93 -12.70
C ASP A 86 -0.63 8.88 -12.78
N LYS A 87 0.54 9.31 -13.27
CA LYS A 87 1.74 8.48 -13.37
C LYS A 87 2.19 7.93 -12.00
N SER A 88 1.80 8.57 -10.90
CA SER A 88 2.12 8.08 -9.57
C SER A 88 1.41 6.76 -9.24
N ASP A 89 0.21 6.52 -9.81
CA ASP A 89 -0.60 5.33 -9.57
C ASP A 89 -0.16 4.10 -10.36
N ASP A 90 0.59 4.31 -11.45
CA ASP A 90 1.06 3.24 -12.34
C ASP A 90 1.82 2.15 -11.57
N LYS A 91 2.49 2.49 -10.47
CA LYS A 91 3.18 1.50 -9.61
C LYS A 91 2.22 0.50 -8.95
N PHE A 92 1.04 0.96 -8.53
CA PHE A 92 0.02 0.11 -7.92
C PHE A 92 -0.64 -0.77 -8.96
N LEU A 93 -0.90 -0.23 -10.15
CA LEU A 93 -1.42 -1.00 -11.29
C LEU A 93 -0.41 -2.05 -11.78
N ALA A 94 0.87 -1.69 -11.90
CA ALA A 94 1.94 -2.62 -12.23
C ALA A 94 2.03 -3.77 -11.21
N CYS A 95 1.96 -3.44 -9.92
CA CYS A 95 1.92 -4.44 -8.85
C CYS A 95 0.68 -5.33 -8.94
N ALA A 96 -0.50 -4.77 -9.22
CA ALA A 96 -1.73 -5.53 -9.41
C ALA A 96 -1.62 -6.54 -10.56
N LEU A 97 -1.07 -6.10 -11.69
CA LEU A 97 -0.81 -6.93 -12.87
C LEU A 97 0.21 -8.05 -12.57
N SER A 98 1.34 -7.74 -11.93
CA SER A 98 2.39 -8.72 -11.65
C SER A 98 1.96 -9.77 -10.61
N SER A 99 1.13 -9.36 -9.66
CA SER A 99 0.68 -10.19 -8.55
C SER A 99 -0.67 -10.87 -8.77
N LYS A 100 -1.38 -10.54 -9.86
CA LYS A 100 -2.77 -10.93 -10.12
C LYS A 100 -3.72 -10.57 -8.97
N VAL A 101 -3.50 -9.41 -8.34
CA VAL A 101 -4.38 -8.88 -7.31
C VAL A 101 -5.33 -7.88 -7.95
N SER A 102 -6.63 -8.07 -7.76
CA SER A 102 -7.68 -7.22 -8.35
C SER A 102 -8.17 -6.10 -7.41
N ILE A 103 -7.67 -6.05 -6.17
CA ILE A 103 -8.13 -5.11 -5.15
C ILE A 103 -6.99 -4.17 -4.78
N ILE A 104 -7.13 -2.91 -5.20
CA ILE A 104 -6.33 -1.78 -4.74
C ILE A 104 -7.22 -0.94 -3.83
N VAL A 105 -6.78 -0.68 -2.60
CA VAL A 105 -7.50 0.19 -1.68
C VAL A 105 -6.85 1.57 -1.75
N SER A 106 -7.54 2.53 -2.37
CA SER A 106 -7.13 3.94 -2.44
C SER A 106 -7.85 4.80 -1.40
N GLY A 107 -7.20 5.89 -1.01
CA GLY A 107 -7.74 6.91 -0.10
C GLY A 107 -8.33 8.12 -0.83
N ASP A 108 -8.11 8.19 -2.14
CA ASP A 108 -8.70 9.23 -2.99
C ASP A 108 -10.13 8.85 -3.39
N ASP A 109 -10.97 9.86 -3.58
CA ASP A 109 -12.36 9.68 -4.06
C ASP A 109 -12.42 9.13 -5.50
N ASP A 110 -11.27 8.95 -6.18
CA ASP A 110 -11.19 8.37 -7.51
C ASP A 110 -11.21 6.83 -7.40
N PRO A 111 -12.32 6.15 -7.74
CA PRO A 111 -12.40 4.72 -7.62
C PRO A 111 -11.56 4.11 -8.73
N PHE A 112 -10.37 3.61 -8.42
CA PHE A 112 -9.72 2.60 -9.26
C PHE A 112 -10.55 1.30 -9.17
N ILE A 113 -11.70 1.30 -9.84
CA ILE A 113 -12.54 0.12 -10.01
C ILE A 113 -11.89 -0.76 -11.07
N SER A 114 -11.55 -1.96 -10.63
CA SER A 114 -11.20 -3.15 -11.42
C SER A 114 -12.07 -3.28 -12.68
N SER A 115 -11.47 -3.08 -13.85
CA SER A 115 -11.82 -3.92 -15.00
C SER A 115 -10.98 -5.18 -14.91
N SER A 116 -11.63 -6.33 -14.82
CA SER A 116 -11.01 -7.64 -14.97
C SER A 116 -10.06 -7.63 -16.17
N PHE A 117 -8.77 -7.82 -15.94
CA PHE A 117 -7.81 -8.17 -16.97
C PHE A 117 -7.83 -9.68 -17.20
#